data_AF-A0A1B2DYN9-F1
#
_entry.id   AF-A0A1B2DYN9-F1
#
_cell.length_a   1.000
_cell.length_b   1.000
_cell.length_c   1.000
_cell.angle_alpha   90.00
_cell.angle_beta   90.00
_cell.angle_gamma   90.00
#
_symmetry.space_group_name_H-M   'P 1'
#
loop_
_entity.id
_entity.type
_entity.pdbx_description
1 polymer ?
#
loop_
_entity_poly.entity_id
_entity_poly.type
_entity_poly.pdbx_seq_one_letter_code
_entity_poly.pdbx_strand_id
1 'polypeptide(L)'
;MGVAFKLECGTCQYNSIIYEGIGFMYISLKSIASFVTDPVLKQVIGEFMEEGSVSYDAHQALYVCPQCDGIQNELYIEMQSDRSQYRRVCHCKRCGTEMKQTPIEHNVPIRLTCPDCRESELMVTSFMDWD
;
A
#
# COMPACT_ATOMS: atom_id res chain seq x y z
N MET A 1 2.66 -13.68 3.95
CA MET A 1 4.08 -13.34 4.05
C MET A 1 4.29 -11.91 3.60
N GLY A 2 5.14 -11.16 4.30
CA GLY A 2 5.48 -9.78 4.00
C GLY A 2 6.80 -9.34 4.63
N VAL A 3 7.26 -8.15 4.26
CA VAL A 3 8.56 -7.59 4.64
C VAL A 3 8.41 -6.13 5.07
N ALA A 4 9.10 -5.75 6.16
CA ALA A 4 9.15 -4.38 6.63
C ALA A 4 10.45 -3.75 6.15
N PHE A 5 10.32 -2.57 5.56
CA PHE A 5 11.45 -1.78 5.11
C PHE A 5 11.49 -0.47 5.87
N LYS A 6 12.70 -0.07 6.24
CA LYS A 6 13.00 1.27 6.72
C LYS A 6 13.55 2.08 5.56
N LEU A 7 12.96 3.25 5.34
CA LEU A 7 13.38 4.24 4.35
C LEU A 7 14.05 5.40 5.07
N GLU A 8 15.26 5.76 4.67
CA GLU A 8 16.03 6.84 5.32
C GLU A 8 16.71 7.74 4.30
N CYS A 9 16.61 9.05 4.50
CA CYS A 9 17.35 10.02 3.70
C CYS A 9 18.74 10.26 4.29
N GLY A 10 19.78 10.25 3.45
CA GLY A 10 21.14 10.60 3.87
C GLY A 10 21.39 12.11 4.03
N THR A 11 20.45 12.95 3.58
CA THR A 11 20.62 14.42 3.51
C THR A 11 19.73 15.17 4.49
N CYS A 12 18.51 14.70 4.75
CA CYS A 12 17.55 15.34 5.64
C CYS A 12 17.00 14.35 6.68
N GLN A 13 16.06 14.79 7.52
CA GLN A 13 15.51 13.97 8.61
C GLN A 13 14.41 12.99 8.18
N TYR A 14 14.11 12.91 6.88
CA TYR A 14 13.07 12.01 6.38
C TYR A 14 13.39 10.55 6.74
N ASN A 15 12.46 9.92 7.43
CA ASN A 15 12.46 8.50 7.70
C ASN A 15 11.02 7.96 7.68
N SER A 16 10.85 6.73 7.23
CA SER A 16 9.55 6.05 7.20
C SER A 16 9.72 4.55 7.33
N ILE A 17 8.68 3.88 7.82
CA ILE A 17 8.56 2.42 7.78
C ILE A 17 7.44 2.09 6.81
N ILE A 18 7.72 1.15 5.91
CA ILE A 18 6.73 0.60 5.00
C ILE A 18 6.64 -0.91 5.20
N TYR A 19 5.43 -1.43 5.07
CA TYR A 19 5.11 -2.84 5.13
C TYR A 19 4.68 -3.25 3.72
N GLU A 20 5.28 -4.29 3.16
CA GLU A 20 4.85 -4.85 1.88
C GLU A 20 4.40 -6.29 2.09
N GLY A 21 3.27 -6.66 1.49
CA GLY A 21 2.79 -8.04 1.44
C GLY A 21 1.53 -8.32 2.24
N ILE A 22 1.23 -9.61 2.34
CA ILE A 22 -0.05 -10.13 2.84
C ILE A 22 0.17 -10.62 4.27
N GLY A 23 -0.36 -9.90 5.26
CA GLY A 23 -0.47 -10.40 6.64
C GLY A 23 -1.75 -11.22 6.88
N PHE A 24 -1.89 -11.83 8.06
CA PHE A 24 -3.09 -12.60 8.45
C PHE A 24 -4.40 -11.80 8.30
N MET A 25 -4.36 -10.48 8.44
CA MET A 25 -5.57 -9.65 8.33
C MET A 25 -6.14 -9.55 6.91
N TYR A 26 -5.36 -9.89 5.88
CA TYR A 26 -5.75 -9.74 4.46
C TYR A 26 -6.36 -11.03 3.87
N ILE A 27 -6.44 -12.12 4.64
CA ILE A 27 -6.90 -13.44 4.17
C ILE A 27 -8.41 -13.56 3.95
N SER A 28 -9.20 -12.58 4.40
CA SER A 28 -10.63 -12.55 4.16
C SER A 28 -11.15 -11.11 4.10
N LEU A 29 -12.15 -10.86 3.25
CA LEU A 29 -12.87 -9.57 3.21
C LEU A 29 -13.44 -9.18 4.58
N LYS A 30 -13.89 -10.17 5.36
CA LYS A 30 -14.37 -9.95 6.74
C LYS A 30 -13.26 -9.43 7.66
N SER A 31 -12.07 -10.00 7.58
CA SER A 31 -10.89 -9.52 8.31
C SER A 31 -10.52 -8.11 7.87
N ILE A 32 -10.52 -7.84 6.56
CA ILE A 32 -10.23 -6.51 6.01
C ILE A 32 -11.22 -5.45 6.52
N ALA A 33 -12.52 -5.73 6.44
CA ALA A 33 -13.57 -4.84 6.93
C ALA A 33 -13.48 -4.54 8.44
N SER A 34 -12.79 -5.39 9.22
CA SER A 34 -12.64 -5.20 10.67
C SER A 34 -11.61 -4.12 11.05
N PHE A 35 -10.58 -3.89 10.21
CA PHE A 35 -9.54 -2.89 10.49
C PHE A 35 -9.60 -1.66 9.56
N VAL A 36 -10.31 -1.74 8.43
CA VAL A 36 -10.51 -0.58 7.55
C VAL A 36 -11.34 0.49 8.27
N THR A 37 -10.81 1.72 8.30
CA THR A 37 -11.47 2.89 8.89
C THR A 37 -12.24 3.73 7.87
N ASP A 38 -11.98 3.55 6.58
CA ASP A 38 -12.69 4.24 5.50
C ASP A 38 -14.12 3.68 5.38
N PRO A 39 -15.16 4.48 5.69
CA PRO A 39 -16.54 4.01 5.68
C PRO A 39 -17.03 3.64 4.28
N VAL A 40 -16.52 4.30 3.22
CA VAL A 40 -16.91 4.01 1.83
C VAL A 40 -16.33 2.66 1.44
N LEU A 41 -15.05 2.44 1.67
CA LEU A 41 -14.42 1.14 1.40
C LEU A 41 -15.07 0.02 2.22
N LYS A 42 -15.39 0.28 3.48
CA LYS A 42 -16.05 -0.70 4.35
C LYS A 42 -17.43 -1.10 3.82
N GLN A 43 -18.21 -0.14 3.30
CA GLN A 43 -19.48 -0.42 2.65
C GLN A 43 -19.29 -1.28 1.40
N VAL A 44 -18.37 -0.91 0.51
CA VAL A 44 -18.07 -1.67 -0.71
C VAL A 44 -17.67 -3.11 -0.38
N ILE A 45 -16.78 -3.32 0.59
CA ILE A 45 -16.41 -4.67 1.03
C ILE A 45 -17.64 -5.46 1.51
N GLY A 46 -18.55 -4.80 2.25
CA GLY A 46 -19.81 -5.40 2.69
C GLY A 46 -20.70 -5.86 1.52
N GLU A 47 -20.83 -5.03 0.49
CA GLU A 47 -21.60 -5.36 -0.72
C GLU A 47 -21.00 -6.58 -1.43
N PHE A 48 -19.68 -6.62 -1.64
CA PHE A 48 -19.00 -7.78 -2.22
C PHE A 48 -19.16 -9.05 -1.36
N MET A 49 -19.18 -8.93 -0.03
CA MET A 49 -19.40 -10.10 0.85
C MET A 49 -20.80 -10.71 0.73
N GLU A 50 -21.80 -9.95 0.28
CA GLU A 50 -23.15 -10.46 -0.01
C GLU A 50 -23.23 -11.13 -1.39
N GLU A 51 -22.27 -10.85 -2.27
CA GLU A 51 -22.15 -11.49 -3.58
C GLU A 51 -21.50 -12.87 -3.42
N GLY A 52 -22.12 -13.91 -3.99
CA GLY A 52 -21.75 -15.29 -3.70
C GLY A 52 -20.29 -15.65 -4.01
N SER A 53 -19.84 -15.44 -5.26
CA SER A 53 -18.48 -15.76 -5.69
C SER A 53 -17.70 -14.48 -5.95
N VAL A 54 -16.78 -14.16 -5.04
CA VAL A 54 -15.87 -13.01 -5.14
C VAL A 54 -14.43 -13.49 -5.15
N SER A 55 -13.67 -13.07 -6.15
CA SER A 55 -12.21 -13.10 -6.12
C SER A 55 -11.68 -11.73 -5.73
N TYR A 56 -10.62 -11.70 -4.92
CA TYR A 56 -9.99 -10.45 -4.54
C TYR A 56 -8.50 -10.64 -4.32
N ASP A 57 -7.76 -9.54 -4.43
CA ASP A 57 -6.36 -9.42 -4.03
C ASP A 57 -6.23 -8.24 -3.07
N ALA A 58 -5.46 -8.42 -2.00
CA ALA A 58 -5.31 -7.41 -0.95
C ALA A 58 -4.00 -7.59 -0.17
N HIS A 59 -3.28 -6.48 0.00
CA HIS A 59 -2.01 -6.43 0.72
C HIS A 59 -1.67 -5.00 1.14
N GLN A 60 -0.69 -4.85 2.03
CA GLN A 60 -0.03 -3.56 2.17
C GLN A 60 0.86 -3.31 0.97
N ALA A 61 0.72 -2.13 0.38
CA ALA A 61 1.47 -1.74 -0.81
C ALA A 61 2.16 -0.39 -0.61
N LEU A 62 3.34 -0.27 -1.19
CA LEU A 62 4.03 1.00 -1.39
C LEU A 62 3.43 1.77 -2.59
N TYR A 63 3.08 3.02 -2.35
CA TYR A 63 2.66 3.97 -3.37
C TYR A 63 3.61 5.16 -3.45
N VAL A 64 4.00 5.55 -4.66
CA VAL A 64 4.83 6.72 -4.93
C VAL A 64 4.06 7.69 -5.82
N CYS A 65 4.01 8.96 -5.39
CA CYS A 65 3.36 10.01 -6.14
C CYS A 65 4.23 10.45 -7.33
N PRO A 66 3.73 10.39 -8.57
CA PRO A 66 4.52 10.76 -9.75
C PRO A 66 4.80 12.26 -9.85
N GLN A 67 4.13 13.11 -9.06
CA GLN A 67 4.25 14.56 -9.13
C GLN A 67 5.16 15.16 -8.06
N CYS A 68 5.18 14.57 -6.86
CA CYS A 68 5.90 15.14 -5.72
C CYS A 68 6.79 14.17 -4.96
N ASP A 69 6.92 12.94 -5.47
CA ASP A 69 7.67 11.84 -4.87
C ASP A 69 7.16 11.43 -3.48
N GLY A 70 5.98 11.92 -3.07
CA GLY A 70 5.32 11.55 -1.84
C GLY A 70 5.16 10.03 -1.74
N ILE A 71 5.52 9.47 -0.59
CA ILE A 71 5.49 8.03 -0.30
C ILE A 71 4.34 7.74 0.66
N GLN A 72 3.56 6.72 0.35
CA GLN A 72 2.49 6.21 1.20
C GLN A 72 2.53 4.68 1.27
N ASN A 73 2.24 4.13 2.44
CA ASN A 73 2.01 2.71 2.63
C ASN A 73 0.55 2.50 3.03
N GLU A 74 -0.22 1.92 2.12
CA GLU A 74 -1.67 1.84 2.21
C GLU A 74 -2.14 0.47 1.70
N LEU A 75 -3.32 0.03 2.17
CA LEU A 75 -4.00 -1.17 1.66
C LEU A 75 -4.25 -1.03 0.15
N TYR A 76 -3.65 -1.90 -0.65
CA TYR A 76 -4.14 -2.28 -1.96
C TYR A 76 -5.30 -3.25 -1.78
N ILE A 77 -6.38 -3.03 -2.53
CA ILE A 77 -7.47 -3.99 -2.62
C ILE A 77 -8.14 -3.89 -4.00
N GLU A 78 -8.26 -5.04 -4.65
CA GLU A 78 -9.02 -5.23 -5.87
C GLU A 78 -9.98 -6.40 -5.65
N MET A 79 -11.26 -6.19 -5.97
CA MET A 79 -12.33 -7.16 -5.80
C MET A 79 -13.10 -7.30 -7.10
N GLN A 80 -13.49 -8.53 -7.42
CA GLN A 80 -14.24 -8.86 -8.62
C GLN A 80 -15.29 -9.93 -8.31
N SER A 81 -16.48 -9.73 -8.84
CA SER A 81 -17.56 -10.70 -8.87
C SER A 81 -18.11 -10.81 -10.28
N ASP A 82 -19.18 -11.61 -10.46
CA ASP A 82 -19.91 -11.70 -11.72
C ASP A 82 -20.62 -10.38 -12.10
N ARG A 83 -20.84 -9.49 -11.13
CA ARG A 83 -21.65 -8.27 -11.30
C ARG A 83 -20.85 -6.98 -11.26
N SER A 84 -19.76 -6.98 -10.51
CA SER A 84 -19.08 -5.77 -10.10
C SER A 84 -17.56 -5.96 -10.08
N GLN A 85 -16.84 -4.89 -10.34
CA GLN A 85 -15.40 -4.80 -10.10
C GLN A 85 -15.12 -3.52 -9.30
N TYR A 86 -14.21 -3.63 -8.34
CA TYR A 86 -13.75 -2.51 -7.54
C TYR A 86 -12.23 -2.57 -7.37
N ARG A 87 -11.58 -1.42 -7.51
CA ARG A 87 -10.18 -1.25 -7.13
C ARG A 87 -10.01 0.04 -6.35
N ARG A 88 -9.38 -0.04 -5.19
CA ARG A 88 -9.07 1.16 -4.40
C ARG A 88 -8.01 2.00 -5.11
N VAL A 89 -8.27 3.31 -5.25
CA VAL A 89 -7.32 4.28 -5.80
C VAL A 89 -6.66 5.05 -4.67
N CYS A 90 -5.32 5.05 -4.65
CA CYS A 90 -4.55 5.82 -3.67
C CYS A 90 -4.26 7.22 -4.22
N HIS A 91 -4.66 8.25 -3.47
CA HIS A 91 -4.35 9.65 -3.80
C HIS A 91 -3.30 10.20 -2.83
N CYS A 92 -2.41 11.04 -3.35
CA CYS A 92 -1.34 11.63 -2.59
C CYS A 92 -1.87 12.62 -1.55
N LYS A 93 -1.56 12.40 -0.27
CA LYS A 93 -1.93 13.28 0.85
C LYS A 93 -1.31 14.68 0.77
N ARG A 94 -0.26 14.87 -0.06
CA ARG A 94 0.43 16.17 -0.24
C ARG A 94 -0.18 17.01 -1.36
N CYS A 95 -0.53 16.41 -2.49
CA CYS A 95 -0.93 17.15 -3.70
C CYS A 95 -2.20 16.63 -4.37
N GLY A 96 -2.83 15.57 -3.86
CA GLY A 96 -4.07 15.00 -4.39
C GLY A 96 -3.92 14.13 -5.63
N THR A 97 -2.74 14.06 -6.25
CA THR A 97 -2.50 13.26 -7.46
C THR A 97 -2.67 11.76 -7.19
N GLU A 98 -3.29 11.04 -8.12
CA GLU A 98 -3.32 9.57 -8.09
C GLU A 98 -1.89 9.01 -8.07
N MET A 99 -1.64 8.11 -7.11
CA MET A 99 -0.33 7.52 -6.87
C MET A 99 -0.19 6.21 -7.61
N LYS A 100 1.06 5.86 -7.95
CA LYS A 100 1.37 4.58 -8.58
C LYS A 100 1.85 3.60 -7.52
N GLN A 101 1.27 2.41 -7.53
CA GLN A 101 1.84 1.28 -6.78
C GLN A 101 3.25 1.03 -7.30
N THR A 102 4.21 0.92 -6.39
CA THR A 102 5.62 0.68 -6.72
C THR A 102 6.04 -0.59 -6.00
N PRO A 103 6.32 -1.68 -6.73
CA PRO A 103 6.77 -2.92 -6.13
C PRO A 103 8.08 -2.69 -5.36
N ILE A 104 8.14 -3.21 -4.15
CA ILE A 104 9.38 -3.29 -3.38
C ILE A 104 9.61 -4.74 -3.00
N GLU A 105 10.73 -5.29 -3.45
CA GLU A 105 11.09 -6.68 -3.21
C GLU A 105 12.35 -6.75 -2.37
N HIS A 106 12.43 -7.78 -1.53
CA HIS A 106 13.62 -8.05 -0.74
C HIS A 106 14.81 -8.31 -1.68
N ASN A 107 15.95 -7.68 -1.42
CA ASN A 107 17.17 -7.73 -2.24
C ASN A 107 17.06 -7.14 -3.67
N VAL A 108 15.97 -6.47 -4.03
CA VAL A 108 15.87 -5.75 -5.31
C VAL A 108 16.15 -4.26 -5.07
N PRO A 109 17.16 -3.67 -5.73
CA PRO A 109 17.43 -2.25 -5.61
C PRO A 109 16.23 -1.44 -6.13
N ILE A 110 15.57 -0.72 -5.23
CA ILE A 110 14.56 0.27 -5.57
C ILE A 110 15.16 1.67 -5.43
N ARG A 111 14.89 2.53 -6.41
CA ARG A 111 15.31 3.93 -6.37
C ARG A 111 14.12 4.79 -6.00
N LEU A 112 14.14 5.30 -4.77
CA LEU A 112 13.12 6.21 -4.26
C LEU A 112 13.76 7.56 -3.97
N THR A 113 13.26 8.61 -4.59
CA THR A 113 13.70 9.99 -4.30
C THR A 113 13.12 10.43 -2.95
N CYS A 114 13.91 11.11 -2.12
CA CYS A 114 13.40 11.66 -0.88
C CYS A 114 12.27 12.68 -1.14
N PRO A 115 11.06 12.48 -0.58
CA PRO A 115 9.93 13.39 -0.81
C PRO A 115 10.13 14.79 -0.21
N ASP A 116 10.98 14.93 0.80
CA ASP A 116 11.14 16.16 1.56
C ASP A 116 12.18 17.09 0.95
N CYS A 117 13.40 16.60 0.70
CA CYS A 117 14.47 17.41 0.11
C CYS A 117 14.64 17.23 -1.40
N ARG A 118 14.28 16.07 -1.96
CA ARG A 118 14.53 15.68 -3.38
C ARG A 118 16.01 15.72 -3.81
N GLU A 119 16.93 15.82 -2.87
CA GLU A 119 18.37 15.94 -3.14
C GLU A 119 19.09 14.58 -3.18
N SER A 120 18.49 13.53 -2.63
CA SER A 120 19.09 12.20 -2.57
C SER A 120 18.08 11.07 -2.72
N GLU A 121 18.58 9.92 -3.15
CA GLU A 121 17.87 8.65 -3.09
C GLU A 121 17.81 8.15 -1.63
N LEU A 122 16.70 7.51 -1.28
CA LEU A 122 16.50 6.91 0.03
C LEU A 122 17.29 5.61 0.15
N MET A 123 17.94 5.44 1.30
CA MET A 123 18.45 4.15 1.73
C MET A 123 17.27 3.27 2.14
N VAL A 124 17.23 2.06 1.62
CA VAL A 124 16.15 1.08 1.87
C VAL A 124 16.74 -0.13 2.56
N THR A 125 16.32 -0.38 3.79
CA THR A 125 16.82 -1.51 4.60
C THR A 125 15.65 -2.37 5.04
N SER A 126 15.62 -3.64 4.63
CA SER A 126 14.70 -4.62 5.21
C SER A 126 15.16 -4.98 6.62
N PHE A 127 14.23 -5.09 7.57
CA PHE A 127 14.58 -5.38 8.97
C PHE A 127 13.69 -6.42 9.65
N MET A 128 12.60 -6.82 9.00
CA MET A 128 11.68 -7.84 9.52
C MET A 128 10.96 -8.51 8.36
N ASP A 129 10.95 -9.83 8.38
CA ASP A 129 10.06 -10.65 7.56
C ASP A 129 8.98 -11.22 8.49
N TRP A 130 7.76 -11.38 7.98
CA TRP A 130 6.66 -12.04 8.68
C TRP A 130 5.86 -12.93 7.74
N ASP A 131 5.21 -13.94 8.30
CA ASP A 131 4.26 -14.81 7.59
C ASP A 131 2.83 -14.26 7.57
#